data_AF-A0A970GZ01-F1
#
_entry.id   AF-A0A970GZ01-F1
#
_cell.length_a   1.000
_cell.length_b   1.000
_cell.length_c   1.000
_cell.angle_alpha   90.00
_cell.angle_beta   90.00
_cell.angle_gamma   90.00
#
_symmetry.space_group_name_H-M   'P 1'
#
loop_
_entity.id
_entity.type
_entity.pdbx_description
1 polymer ?
#
loop_
_entity_poly.entity_id
_entity_poly.type
_entity_poly.pdbx_seq_one_letter_code
_entity_poly.pdbx_strand_id
1 'polypeptide(L)'
;MARHIEKAEQVIDRNEINEEGLNRLRAAIVHQAVDDYASTLRKLKRKPKDKALLQEKKELEKFFRSEWFSALCDCNGERVMKAIQEKVCKAG
;
A
#
# COMPACT_ATOMS: atom_id res chain seq x y z
N MET A 1 -48.36 13.81 -24.60
CA MET A 1 -47.65 12.52 -24.70
C MET A 1 -46.17 12.74 -25.00
N ALA A 2 -45.43 13.41 -24.10
CA ALA A 2 -44.00 13.66 -24.32
C ALA A 2 -43.20 13.63 -23.00
N ARG A 3 -43.70 12.87 -22.02
CA ARG A 3 -43.06 12.67 -20.70
C ARG A 3 -42.33 11.33 -20.61
N HIS A 4 -41.88 10.79 -21.74
CA HIS A 4 -41.37 9.42 -21.83
C HIS A 4 -40.00 9.24 -22.50
N ILE A 5 -39.28 10.31 -22.85
CA ILE A 5 -37.96 10.19 -23.48
C ILE A 5 -36.92 11.10 -22.79
N GLU A 6 -36.89 11.10 -21.45
CA GLU A 6 -35.78 11.71 -20.68
C GLU A 6 -35.00 10.67 -19.87
N LYS A 7 -35.43 9.39 -19.88
CA LYS A 7 -34.74 8.30 -19.15
C LYS A 7 -33.64 7.61 -19.95
N ALA A 8 -33.27 8.15 -21.12
CA ALA A 8 -32.28 7.54 -22.00
C ALA A 8 -30.85 8.11 -21.85
N GLU A 9 -30.62 9.03 -20.91
CA GLU A 9 -29.28 9.56 -20.62
C GLU A 9 -28.61 8.91 -19.40
N GLN A 10 -28.92 7.65 -19.11
CA GLN A 10 -28.01 6.80 -18.32
C GLN A 10 -27.09 6.03 -19.27
N VAL A 11 -26.29 6.78 -20.02
CA VAL A 11 -25.06 6.22 -20.59
C VAL A 11 -24.08 6.18 -19.42
N ILE A 12 -24.08 5.07 -18.68
CA ILE A 12 -23.01 4.76 -17.73
C ILE A 12 -21.73 4.70 -18.57
N ASP A 13 -20.90 5.72 -18.41
CA ASP A 13 -19.59 5.80 -19.05
C ASP A 13 -18.76 4.63 -18.51
N ARG A 14 -18.62 3.58 -19.33
CA ARG A 14 -17.97 2.31 -18.98
C ARG A 14 -16.48 2.47 -18.67
N ASN A 15 -15.96 3.70 -18.72
CA ASN A 15 -14.56 4.06 -18.59
C ASN A 15 -14.24 4.88 -17.33
N GLU A 16 -15.20 5.09 -16.42
CA GLU A 16 -14.91 5.70 -15.11
C GLU A 16 -14.24 4.66 -14.20
N ILE A 17 -12.99 4.93 -13.80
CA ILE A 17 -12.30 4.13 -12.79
C ILE A 17 -13.10 4.25 -11.50
N ASN A 18 -13.68 3.13 -11.02
CA ASN A 18 -14.41 3.11 -9.76
C ASN A 18 -13.46 3.51 -8.61
N GLU A 19 -13.66 4.71 -8.05
CA GLU A 19 -12.90 5.25 -6.92
C GLU A 19 -12.85 4.27 -5.73
N GLU A 20 -13.94 3.55 -5.46
CA GLU A 20 -13.96 2.54 -4.40
C GLU A 20 -13.01 1.38 -4.71
N GLY A 21 -13.02 0.89 -5.95
CA GLY A 21 -12.12 -0.17 -6.42
C GLY A 21 -10.66 0.27 -6.37
N LEU A 22 -10.39 1.49 -6.81
CA LEU A 22 -9.05 2.08 -6.76
C LEU A 22 -8.55 2.23 -5.32
N ASN A 23 -9.40 2.70 -4.41
CA ASN A 23 -9.05 2.84 -3.00
C ASN A 23 -8.77 1.48 -2.34
N ARG A 24 -9.56 0.44 -2.67
CA ARG A 24 -9.28 -0.94 -2.22
C ARG A 24 -7.94 -1.45 -2.73
N LEU A 25 -7.61 -1.17 -4.00
CA LEU A 25 -6.32 -1.56 -4.58
C LEU A 25 -5.15 -0.83 -3.90
N ARG A 26 -5.25 0.49 -3.73
CA ARG A 26 -4.25 1.30 -3.01
C ARG A 26 -4.00 0.75 -1.60
N ALA A 27 -5.08 0.49 -0.85
CA ALA A 27 -5.00 -0.07 0.49
C ALA A 27 -4.35 -1.46 0.52
N ALA A 28 -4.69 -2.33 -0.43
CA ALA A 28 -4.11 -3.67 -0.53
C ALA A 28 -2.59 -3.63 -0.81
N ILE A 29 -2.13 -2.73 -1.68
CA ILE A 29 -0.70 -2.55 -1.97
C ILE A 29 0.03 -2.09 -0.70
N VAL A 30 -0.50 -1.08 0.00
CA VAL A 30 0.10 -0.59 1.24
C VAL A 30 0.12 -1.68 2.31
N HIS A 31 -0.97 -2.43 2.47
CA HIS A 31 -1.05 -3.53 3.43
C HIS A 31 0.01 -4.60 3.16
N GLN A 32 0.16 -5.02 1.91
CA GLN A 32 1.16 -6.01 1.52
C GLN A 32 2.58 -5.54 1.85
N ALA A 33 2.91 -4.28 1.52
CA ALA A 33 4.23 -3.72 1.84
C ALA A 33 4.51 -3.67 3.35
N VAL A 34 3.49 -3.39 4.18
CA VAL A 34 3.60 -3.41 5.65
C VAL A 34 3.92 -4.82 6.14
N ASP A 35 3.21 -5.84 5.65
CA ASP A 35 3.41 -7.23 6.04
C ASP A 35 4.78 -7.75 5.61
N ASP A 36 5.19 -7.44 4.38
CA ASP A 36 6.49 -7.82 3.83
C ASP A 36 7.61 -7.21 4.68
N TYR A 37 7.53 -5.91 4.98
CA TYR A 37 8.54 -5.24 5.80
C TYR A 37 8.64 -5.82 7.21
N ALA A 38 7.49 -6.05 7.86
CA ALA A 38 7.47 -6.69 9.17
C ALA A 38 8.08 -8.10 9.12
N SER A 39 7.77 -8.89 8.09
CA SER A 39 8.30 -10.23 7.86
C SER A 39 9.82 -10.22 7.67
N THR A 40 10.33 -9.35 6.80
CA THR A 40 11.76 -9.20 6.54
C THR A 40 12.51 -8.77 7.81
N LEU A 41 11.99 -7.83 8.59
CA LEU A 41 12.59 -7.43 9.86
C LEU A 41 12.64 -8.59 10.88
N ARG A 42 11.56 -9.38 11.01
CA ARG A 42 11.54 -10.57 11.88
C ARG A 42 12.57 -11.62 11.43
N LYS A 43 12.73 -11.83 10.12
CA LYS A 43 13.75 -12.75 9.58
C LYS A 43 15.16 -12.23 9.83
N LEU A 44 15.40 -10.92 9.64
CA LEU A 44 16.69 -10.28 9.91
C LEU A 44 17.10 -10.32 11.38
N LYS A 45 16.15 -10.28 12.32
CA LYS A 45 16.45 -10.51 13.76
C LYS A 45 17.16 -11.86 13.98
N ARG A 46 16.79 -12.89 13.21
CA ARG A 46 17.38 -14.24 13.29
C ARG A 46 18.61 -14.40 12.40
N LYS A 47 18.64 -13.72 11.26
CA LYS A 47 19.70 -13.81 10.24
C LYS A 47 20.22 -12.42 9.84
N PRO A 48 20.94 -11.72 10.72
CA PRO A 48 21.27 -10.29 10.51
C PRO A 48 22.22 -10.03 9.33
N LYS A 49 22.95 -11.04 8.86
CA LYS A 49 23.92 -10.92 7.75
C LYS A 49 23.40 -11.48 6.41
N ASP A 50 22.12 -11.86 6.36
CA ASP A 50 21.51 -12.38 5.14
C ASP A 50 21.38 -11.27 4.10
N LYS A 51 22.17 -11.37 3.02
CA LYS A 51 22.25 -10.33 1.99
C LYS A 51 20.93 -10.13 1.25
N ALA A 52 20.16 -11.21 1.04
CA ALA A 52 18.88 -11.12 0.33
C ALA A 52 17.85 -10.37 1.18
N LEU A 53 17.77 -10.68 2.47
CA LEU A 53 16.88 -9.97 3.39
C LEU A 53 17.27 -8.50 3.61
N LEU A 54 18.57 -8.19 3.62
CA LEU A 54 19.05 -6.81 3.71
C LEU A 54 18.70 -6.00 2.45
N GLN A 55 18.78 -6.64 1.28
CA GLN A 55 18.40 -6.02 0.02
C GLN A 55 16.87 -5.80 -0.05
N GLU A 56 16.08 -6.81 0.31
CA GLU A 56 14.62 -6.71 0.39
C GLU A 56 14.18 -5.59 1.35
N LYS A 57 14.81 -5.51 2.53
CA LYS A 57 14.59 -4.40 3.48
C LYS A 57 14.85 -3.05 2.81
N LYS A 58 15.96 -2.90 2.09
CA LYS A 58 16.34 -1.65 1.41
C LYS A 58 15.34 -1.25 0.32
N GLU A 59 14.80 -2.22 -0.41
CA GLU A 59 13.79 -2.00 -1.46
C GLU A 59 12.46 -1.55 -0.86
N LEU A 60 12.01 -2.20 0.20
CA LEU A 60 10.80 -1.80 0.94
C LEU A 60 10.95 -0.40 1.53
N GLU A 61 12.11 -0.10 2.12
CA GLU A 61 12.39 1.25 2.64
C GLU A 61 12.41 2.32 1.54
N LYS A 62 12.90 1.99 0.35
CA LYS A 62 12.83 2.87 -0.81
C LYS A 62 11.39 3.06 -1.28
N PHE A 63 10.58 2.01 -1.25
CA PHE A 63 9.15 2.08 -1.55
C PHE A 63 8.43 3.04 -0.61
N PHE A 64 8.58 2.89 0.72
CA PHE A 64 7.94 3.78 1.70
C PHE A 64 8.38 5.24 1.60
N ARG A 65 9.58 5.51 1.07
CA ARG A 65 10.10 6.87 0.84
C ARG A 65 9.79 7.41 -0.55
N SER A 66 9.14 6.63 -1.41
CA SER A 66 8.90 7.03 -2.79
C SER A 66 7.65 7.89 -2.94
N GLU A 67 7.66 8.77 -3.94
CA GLU A 67 6.48 9.54 -4.36
C GLU A 67 5.29 8.63 -4.72
N TRP A 68 5.57 7.40 -5.16
CA TRP A 68 4.53 6.42 -5.44
C TRP A 68 3.77 6.02 -4.17
N PHE A 69 4.47 5.81 -3.04
CA PHE A 69 3.80 5.54 -1.76
C PHE A 69 2.94 6.74 -1.32
N SER A 70 3.46 7.96 -1.46
CA SER A 70 2.71 9.19 -1.19
C SER A 70 1.45 9.33 -2.06
N ALA A 71 1.48 8.82 -3.29
CA ALA A 71 0.31 8.79 -4.18
C ALA A 71 -0.72 7.69 -3.80
N LEU A 72 -0.33 6.68 -3.03
CA LEU A 72 -1.20 5.58 -2.60
C LEU A 72 -1.86 5.84 -1.24
N CYS A 73 -1.16 6.48 -0.29
CA CYS A 73 -1.70 6.91 1.00
C CYS A 73 -1.19 8.30 1.38
N ASP A 74 -2.04 9.09 2.04
CA ASP A 74 -1.70 10.35 2.72
C ASP A 74 -0.89 10.14 4.03
N CYS A 75 -0.23 8.99 4.13
CA CYS A 75 0.53 8.53 5.27
C CYS A 75 1.99 8.96 5.11
N ASN A 76 2.64 9.42 6.18
CA ASN A 76 4.10 9.60 6.14
C ASN A 76 4.80 8.24 6.26
N GLY A 77 5.49 7.81 5.19
CA GLY A 77 6.18 6.52 5.11
C GLY A 77 7.24 6.27 6.18
N GLU A 78 7.95 7.31 6.63
CA GLU A 78 8.91 7.19 7.76
C GLU A 78 8.20 6.82 9.06
N ARG A 79 7.02 7.41 9.31
CA ARG A 79 6.22 7.09 10.49
C ARG A 79 5.71 5.66 10.44
N VAL A 80 5.30 5.18 9.26
CA VAL A 80 4.87 3.80 9.05
C VAL A 80 6.03 2.83 9.34
N MET A 81 7.20 3.05 8.74
CA MET A 81 8.37 2.21 8.96
C MET A 81 8.78 2.17 10.43
N LYS A 82 8.84 3.33 11.11
CA LYS A 82 9.17 3.40 12.53
C LYS A 82 8.19 2.60 13.39
N ALA A 83 6.88 2.73 13.14
CA ALA A 83 5.87 1.98 13.88
C ALA A 83 6.02 0.45 13.67
N ILE A 84 6.35 0.02 12.45
CA ILE A 84 6.59 -1.41 12.15
C ILE A 84 7.84 -1.90 12.87
N GLN A 85 8.94 -1.15 12.80
CA GLN A 85 10.19 -1.47 13.50
C GLN A 85 9.97 -1.60 15.01
N GLU A 86 9.25 -0.65 15.62
CA GLU A 86 8.91 -0.69 17.04
C GLU A 86 8.07 -1.92 17.40
N LYS A 87 7.05 -2.24 16.60
CA LYS A 87 6.21 -3.44 16.78
C LYS A 87 7.04 -4.73 16.69
N VAL A 88 7.93 -4.83 15.70
CA VAL A 88 8.79 -6.00 15.52
C VAL A 88 9.82 -6.10 16.65
N CYS A 89 10.40 -4.98 17.09
CA CYS A 89 11.38 -4.92 18.17
C CYS A 89 10.79 -5.39 19.50
N LYS A 90 9.60 -4.90 19.87
CA LYS A 90 8.90 -5.25 21.13
C LYS A 90 8.38 -6.69 21.20
N ALA A 91 8.15 -7.34 20.05
CA ALA A 91 7.60 -8.70 19.98
C ALA A 91 8.67 -9.81 20.16
N GLY A 92 9.79 -9.53 20.83
CA GLY A 92 10.91 -10.47 21.01
C GLY A 92 11.38 -10.53 22.44
#